data_AF-A0A8J7HHN0-F1
#
_entry.id   AF-A0A8J7HHN0-F1
#
_cell.length_a   1.000
_cell.length_b   1.000
_cell.length_c   1.000
_cell.angle_alpha   90.00
_cell.angle_beta   90.00
_cell.angle_gamma   90.00
#
_symmetry.space_group_name_H-M   'P 1'
#
loop_
_entity.id
_entity.type
_entity.pdbx_description
1 polymer ?
#
loop_
_entity_poly.entity_id
_entity_poly.type
_entity_poly.pdbx_seq_one_letter_code
_entity_poly.pdbx_strand_id
1 'polypeptide(L)'
;MNIQLQPEDEQFIQTQIAKGKYENPEEVISKALKLLDKWEKGYQNWVEETRHQVEVAAQSLDRGEGIDGEVVVERLREKLRQAKENQL
;
A
#
# COMPACT_ATOMS: atom_id res chain seq x y z
N MET A 1 20.35 -3.20 24.24
CA MET A 1 19.47 -4.39 24.11
C MET A 1 20.24 -5.42 23.33
N ASN A 2 20.36 -6.66 23.81
CA ASN A 2 21.01 -7.74 23.05
C ASN A 2 19.95 -8.55 22.35
N ILE A 3 20.04 -8.65 21.03
CA ILE A 3 19.15 -9.45 20.20
C ILE A 3 20.00 -10.59 19.64
N GLN A 4 19.57 -11.83 19.85
CA GLN A 4 20.15 -12.97 19.16
C GLN A 4 19.50 -13.07 17.79
N LEU A 5 20.33 -13.03 16.75
CA LEU A 5 19.91 -13.21 15.37
C LEU A 5 19.97 -14.70 15.02
N GLN A 6 19.16 -15.10 14.06
CA GLN A 6 19.31 -16.41 13.46
C GLN A 6 20.59 -16.42 12.59
N PRO A 7 21.29 -17.57 12.46
CA PRO A 7 22.51 -17.65 11.66
C PRO A 7 22.34 -17.15 10.23
N GLU A 8 21.16 -17.34 9.64
CA GLU A 8 20.82 -16.88 8.29
C GLU A 8 20.78 -15.35 8.19
N ASP A 9 20.24 -14.68 9.21
CA ASP A 9 20.16 -13.21 9.28
C ASP A 9 21.55 -12.59 9.49
N GLU A 10 22.39 -13.21 10.33
CA GLU A 10 23.78 -12.80 10.50
C GLU A 10 24.56 -12.92 9.19
N GLN A 11 24.40 -14.04 8.48
CA GLN A 11 25.05 -14.26 7.19
C GLN A 11 24.57 -13.25 6.13
N PHE A 12 23.28 -12.90 6.13
CA PHE A 12 22.74 -11.85 5.29
C PHE A 12 23.40 -10.50 5.57
N ILE A 13 23.47 -10.09 6.85
CA ILE A 13 24.10 -8.83 7.26
C ILE A 13 25.57 -8.78 6.83
N GLN A 14 26.32 -9.83 7.12
CA GLN A 14 27.74 -9.92 6.72
C GLN A 14 27.90 -9.83 5.20
N THR A 15 27.02 -10.46 4.43
CA THR A 15 27.04 -10.39 2.96
C THR A 15 26.78 -8.98 2.45
N GLN A 16 25.87 -8.22 3.07
CA GLN A 16 25.59 -6.84 2.66
C GLN A 16 26.77 -5.90 2.96
N ILE A 17 27.47 -6.11 4.08
CA ILE A 17 28.69 -5.37 4.44
C ILE A 17 29.83 -5.75 3.49
N ALA A 18 30.03 -7.04 3.20
CA ALA A 18 31.06 -7.52 2.28
C ALA A 18 30.89 -6.96 0.85
N LYS A 19 29.65 -6.65 0.45
CA LYS A 19 29.34 -5.98 -0.81
C LYS A 19 29.63 -4.47 -0.80
N GLY A 20 30.14 -3.93 0.30
CA GLY A 20 30.42 -2.51 0.49
C GLY A 20 29.17 -1.63 0.54
N LYS A 21 27.97 -2.22 0.70
CA LYS A 21 26.71 -1.46 0.72
C LYS A 21 26.43 -0.78 2.06
N TYR A 22 27.08 -1.25 3.12
CA TYR A 22 26.92 -0.76 4.49
C TYR A 22 28.23 -0.90 5.23
N GLU A 23 28.52 0.02 6.15
CA GLU A 23 29.79 0.06 6.88
C GLU A 23 29.82 -0.88 8.08
N ASN A 24 28.65 -1.17 8.67
CA ASN A 24 28.52 -1.98 9.87
C ASN A 24 27.14 -2.67 9.97
N PRO A 25 27.00 -3.68 10.86
CA PRO A 25 25.72 -4.38 11.08
C PRO A 25 24.58 -3.45 11.51
N GLU A 26 24.88 -2.43 12.30
CA GLU A 26 23.90 -1.52 12.88
C GLU A 26 23.20 -0.69 11.81
N GLU A 27 23.91 -0.32 10.73
CA GLU A 27 23.36 0.38 9.59
C GLU A 27 22.35 -0.48 8.82
N VAL A 28 22.68 -1.77 8.62
CA VAL A 28 21.79 -2.74 7.97
C VAL A 28 20.51 -2.91 8.79
N ILE A 29 20.65 -3.11 10.10
CA ILE A 29 19.53 -3.29 11.03
C ILE A 29 18.66 -2.03 11.09
N SER A 30 19.28 -0.86 11.22
CA SER A 30 18.58 0.44 11.25
C SER A 30 17.74 0.65 9.98
N LYS A 31 18.28 0.29 8.82
CA LYS A 31 17.55 0.37 7.56
C LYS A 31 16.39 -0.63 7.49
N ALA A 32 16.60 -1.87 7.94
CA ALA A 32 15.54 -2.87 8.00
C ALA A 32 14.37 -2.41 8.90
N LEU A 33 14.68 -1.87 10.09
CA LEU A 33 13.67 -1.34 11.00
C LEU A 33 12.92 -0.13 10.43
N LYS A 34 13.61 0.79 9.75
CA LYS A 34 12.96 1.91 9.06
C LYS A 34 12.03 1.44 7.93
N LEU A 35 12.39 0.38 7.23
CA LEU A 35 11.52 -0.21 6.19
C LEU A 35 10.29 -0.86 6.81
N LEU A 36 10.47 -1.58 7.93
CA LEU A 36 9.36 -2.16 8.68
C LEU A 36 8.40 -1.07 9.17
N ASP A 37 8.91 -0.02 9.83
CA ASP A 37 8.09 1.10 10.32
C ASP A 37 7.32 1.80 9.19
N LYS A 38 7.96 2.02 8.04
CA LYS A 38 7.28 2.57 6.86
C LYS A 38 6.18 1.65 6.35
N TRP A 39 6.43 0.35 6.31
CA TRP A 39 5.45 -0.63 5.85
C TRP A 39 4.26 -0.72 6.80
N GLU A 40 4.50 -0.78 8.10
CA GLU A 40 3.46 -0.78 9.13
C GLU A 40 2.63 0.50 9.08
N LYS A 41 3.26 1.67 9.00
CA LYS A 41 2.53 2.94 8.85
C LYS A 41 1.71 3.02 7.56
N GLY A 42 2.30 2.58 6.45
CA GLY A 42 1.58 2.53 5.16
C GLY A 42 0.37 1.62 5.23
N TYR A 43 0.51 0.46 5.89
CA TYR A 43 -0.58 -0.47 6.10
C TYR A 43 -1.68 0.11 7.00
N GLN A 44 -1.31 0.72 8.14
CA GLN A 44 -2.29 1.35 9.03
C GLN A 44 -3.05 2.47 8.33
N ASN A 45 -2.35 3.36 7.60
CA ASN A 45 -2.99 4.43 6.84
C ASN A 45 -3.96 3.85 5.79
N TRP A 46 -3.57 2.79 5.09
CA TRP A 46 -4.45 2.13 4.12
C TRP A 46 -5.69 1.53 4.78
N VAL A 47 -5.54 0.89 5.95
CA VAL A 47 -6.66 0.34 6.72
C VAL A 47 -7.61 1.45 7.18
N GLU A 48 -7.08 2.55 7.71
CA GLU A 48 -7.88 3.68 8.19
C GLU A 48 -8.64 4.35 7.04
N GLU A 49 -7.96 4.64 5.92
CA GLU A 49 -8.59 5.23 4.73
C GLU A 49 -9.69 4.31 4.18
N THR A 50 -9.41 3.01 4.07
CA THR A 50 -10.39 2.04 3.57
C THR A 50 -11.61 1.95 4.49
N ARG A 51 -11.39 1.93 5.82
CA ARG A 51 -12.51 1.94 6.79
C ARG A 51 -13.36 3.19 6.66
N HIS A 52 -12.73 4.36 6.53
CA HIS A 52 -13.44 5.61 6.34
C HIS A 52 -14.29 5.60 5.06
N GLN A 53 -13.73 5.15 3.93
CA GLN A 53 -14.46 5.04 2.66
C GLN A 53 -15.65 4.07 2.75
N VAL A 54 -15.47 2.93 3.42
CA VAL A 54 -16.54 1.96 3.65
C VAL A 54 -17.66 2.55 4.51
N GLU A 55 -17.31 3.29 5.57
CA GLU A 55 -18.29 3.94 6.43
C GLU A 55 -19.09 5.01 5.69
N VAL A 56 -18.41 5.86 4.92
CA VAL A 56 -19.07 6.87 4.06
C VAL A 56 -20.01 6.19 3.06
N ALA A 57 -19.56 5.13 2.39
CA ALA A 57 -20.37 4.39 1.43
C ALA A 57 -21.60 3.76 2.10
N ALA A 58 -21.45 3.14 3.27
CA ALA A 58 -22.55 2.56 4.04
C ALA A 58 -23.60 3.63 4.40
N GLN A 59 -23.16 4.79 4.90
CA GLN A 59 -24.06 5.89 5.22
C GLN A 59 -24.78 6.45 3.98
N SER A 60 -24.12 6.52 2.82
CA SER A 60 -24.76 6.90 1.56
C SER A 60 -25.82 5.88 1.13
N LEU A 61 -25.56 4.59 1.30
CA LEU A 61 -26.55 3.55 1.02
C LEU A 61 -27.76 3.65 1.97
N ASP A 62 -27.53 3.90 3.26
CA ASP A 62 -28.60 4.11 4.24
C ASP A 62 -29.49 5.32 3.90
N ARG A 63 -28.91 6.36 3.29
CA ARG A 63 -29.65 7.52 2.77
C ARG A 63 -30.36 7.25 1.42
N GLY A 64 -30.19 6.08 0.84
CA GLY A 64 -30.76 5.72 -0.47
C GLY A 64 -30.03 6.34 -1.65
N GLU A 65 -28.78 6.80 -1.48
CA GLU A 65 -27.95 7.39 -2.54
C GLU A 65 -27.27 6.32 -3.42
N GLY A 66 -27.59 5.04 -3.21
CA GLY A 66 -27.11 3.94 -4.03
C GLY A 66 -27.54 4.10 -5.49
N ILE A 67 -26.63 3.79 -6.41
CA ILE A 67 -26.91 3.79 -7.85
C ILE A 67 -26.89 2.34 -8.32
N ASP A 68 -27.90 1.98 -9.11
CA ASP A 68 -27.98 0.68 -9.79
C ASP A 68 -26.73 0.43 -10.67
N GLY A 69 -26.21 -0.79 -10.60
CA GLY A 69 -24.93 -1.16 -11.23
C GLY A 69 -24.99 -1.06 -12.76
N GLU A 70 -26.09 -1.52 -13.36
CA GLU A 70 -26.34 -1.47 -14.79
C GLU A 70 -26.36 -0.02 -15.29
N VAL A 71 -26.95 0.90 -14.53
CA VAL A 71 -26.94 2.34 -14.84
C VAL A 71 -25.52 2.91 -14.85
N VAL A 72 -24.66 2.50 -13.92
CA VAL A 72 -23.26 2.94 -13.87
C VAL A 72 -22.47 2.40 -15.07
N VAL A 73 -22.64 1.12 -15.40
CA VAL A 73 -21.96 0.48 -16.54
C VAL A 73 -22.31 1.18 -17.85
N GLU A 74 -23.58 1.46 -18.10
CA GLU A 74 -24.02 2.14 -19.31
C GLU A 74 -23.46 3.57 -19.41
N ARG A 75 -23.45 4.33 -18.31
CA ARG A 75 -22.84 5.68 -18.27
C ARG A 75 -21.33 5.64 -18.56
N LEU A 76 -20.63 4.63 -18.07
CA LEU A 76 -19.20 4.46 -18.34
C LEU A 76 -18.93 4.10 -19.81
N ARG A 77 -19.72 3.20 -20.39
CA ARG A 77 -19.63 2.84 -21.81
C ARG A 77 -19.84 4.07 -22.70
N GLU A 78 -20.83 4.89 -22.37
CA GLU A 78 -21.11 6.11 -23.12
C GLU A 78 -19.96 7.12 -23.03
N LYS A 79 -19.38 7.33 -21.83
CA LYS A 79 -18.19 8.18 -21.69
C LYS A 79 -17.00 7.69 -22.52
N LEU A 80 -16.78 6.37 -22.56
CA LEU A 80 -15.72 5.77 -23.37
C LEU A 80 -15.97 5.94 -24.88
N ARG A 81 -17.23 5.88 -25.32
CA ARG A 81 -17.61 6.13 -26.71
C ARG A 81 -17.34 7.59 -27.11
N GLN A 82 -17.78 8.53 -26.29
CA GLN A 82 -17.56 9.97 -26.51
C GLN A 82 -16.06 10.34 -26.52
N ALA A 83 -15.26 9.73 -25.63
CA ALA A 83 -13.81 9.96 -25.61
C ALA A 83 -13.11 9.47 -26.89
N LYS A 84 -13.61 8.40 -27.52
CA LYS A 84 -13.09 7.90 -28.80
C LYS A 84 -13.55 8.76 -29.98
N GLU A 85 -14.80 9.22 -29.96
CA GLU A 85 -15.36 10.09 -31.01
C GLU A 85 -14.69 11.48 -31.02
N ASN A 86 -14.32 12.03 -29.85
CA ASN A 86 -13.63 13.33 -29.73
C ASN A 86 -12.12 13.27 -30.03
N GLN A 87 -11.56 12.09 -30.33
CA GLN A 87 -10.15 11.91 -30.74
C GLN A 87 -9.98 11.74 -32.27
N LEU A 88 -11.08 11.80 -33.03
CA LEU A 88 -11.13 11.84 -34.50
C LEU A 88 -11.41 13.27 -34.99
#